data_AF-A0A8X6TEU0-F1
#
_entry.id   AF-A0A8X6TEU0-F1
#
_cell.length_a   1.000
_cell.length_b   1.000
_cell.length_c   1.000
_cell.angle_alpha   90.00
_cell.angle_beta   90.00
_cell.angle_gamma   90.00
#
_symmetry.space_group_name_H-M   'P 1'
#
loop_
_entity.id
_entity.type
_entity.pdbx_description
1 polymer ?
#
loop_
_entity_poly.entity_id
_entity_poly.type
_entity_poly.pdbx_seq_one_letter_code
_entity_poly.pdbx_strand_id
1 'polypeptide(L)'
;MDSLKVLFAIVGLIAYVRSVTGYDGGFGNFNNGPFQPYSFGYDARDEFGNSHFRKEQGDAGGVRGSYGYVDRQGLHRVVDYIANAAGFQASVKTNEPGTDGKENPAHVNMISNPIHGVWG
;
A
#
# COMPACT_ATOMS: atom_id res chain seq x y z
N MET A 1 1.80 11.62 20.80
CA MET A 1 0.89 10.93 19.87
C MET A 1 1.71 9.89 19.16
N ASP A 2 1.54 8.62 19.53
CA ASP A 2 2.43 7.53 19.14
C ASP A 2 2.48 7.36 17.62
N SER A 3 3.64 7.66 17.05
CA SER A 3 4.04 7.42 15.66
C SER A 3 3.93 5.94 15.24
N LEU A 4 3.68 5.04 16.21
CA LEU A 4 3.40 3.63 15.98
C LEU A 4 2.00 3.35 15.40
N LYS A 5 1.04 4.29 15.47
CA LYS A 5 -0.33 4.09 14.98
C LYS A 5 -0.53 4.45 13.51
N VAL A 6 0.37 5.23 12.92
CA VAL A 6 0.29 5.60 11.49
C VAL A 6 0.78 4.45 10.59
N LEU A 7 1.54 3.50 11.15
CA LEU A 7 2.20 2.43 10.38
C LEU A 7 1.27 1.28 9.96
N PHE A 8 0.04 1.19 10.47
CA PHE A 8 -0.93 0.15 10.07
C PHE A 8 -1.89 0.56 8.95
N ALA A 9 -1.86 1.82 8.49
CA ALA A 9 -2.90 2.34 7.61
C ALA A 9 -2.72 2.09 6.09
N ILE A 10 -1.63 1.47 5.61
CA ILE A 10 -1.41 1.33 4.15
C ILE A 10 -1.13 -0.11 3.68
N VAL A 11 -1.32 -1.12 4.54
CA VAL A 11 -1.16 -2.55 4.14
C VAL A 11 -2.48 -3.36 4.19
N GLY A 12 -3.60 -2.76 4.57
CA GLY A 12 -4.83 -3.54 4.84
C GLY A 12 -6.09 -3.13 4.09
N LEU A 13 -6.08 -2.99 2.76
CA LEU A 13 -7.34 -2.91 1.99
C LEU A 13 -7.26 -3.50 0.58
N ILE A 14 -6.64 -4.68 0.44
CA ILE A 14 -6.93 -5.59 -0.70
C ILE A 14 -7.31 -6.95 -0.11
N ALA A 15 -8.38 -6.98 0.67
CA ALA A 15 -9.16 -8.18 1.03
C ALA A 15 -10.36 -7.83 1.93
N TYR A 16 -11.25 -6.93 1.50
CA TYR A 16 -12.59 -6.87 2.10
C TYR A 16 -13.61 -6.39 1.06
N VAL A 17 -14.09 -7.32 0.23
CA VAL A 17 -15.51 -7.62 0.01
C VAL A 17 -15.51 -8.88 -0.86
N ARG A 18 -15.42 -10.06 -0.23
CA ARG A 18 -16.13 -11.26 -0.68
C ARG A 18 -16.60 -12.00 0.57
N SER A 19 -17.85 -12.43 0.51
CA SER A 19 -18.64 -13.16 1.50
C SER A 19 -19.19 -12.37 2.70
N VAL A 20 -20.32 -11.70 2.50
CA VAL A 20 -21.43 -11.84 3.44
C VAL A 20 -22.54 -12.55 2.69
N THR A 21 -22.64 -13.86 2.91
CA THR A 21 -23.83 -14.65 2.62
C THR A 21 -24.87 -14.36 3.70
N GLY A 22 -26.06 -13.92 3.29
CA GLY A 22 -27.30 -14.09 4.05
C GLY A 22 -28.03 -12.81 4.45
N TYR A 23 -28.83 -12.25 3.53
CA TYR A 23 -30.23 -11.86 3.81
C TYR A 23 -30.99 -11.85 2.46
N ASP A 24 -32.00 -12.71 2.37
CA ASP A 24 -32.86 -12.96 1.22
C ASP A 24 -33.59 -11.71 0.72
N GLY A 25 -33.60 -11.51 -0.60
CA GLY A 25 -34.51 -10.55 -1.23
C GLY A 25 -34.13 -10.12 -2.64
N GLY A 26 -34.43 -10.95 -3.64
CA GLY A 26 -34.58 -10.52 -5.04
C GLY A 26 -33.42 -10.88 -5.96
N PHE A 27 -33.68 -11.82 -6.89
CA PHE A 27 -32.79 -12.15 -8.00
C PHE A 27 -32.71 -10.99 -9.00
N GLY A 28 -31.86 -10.01 -8.71
CA GLY A 28 -31.36 -9.04 -9.67
C GLY A 28 -30.26 -9.68 -10.51
N ASN A 29 -30.46 -9.71 -11.83
CA ASN A 29 -29.48 -10.13 -12.82
C ASN A 29 -28.18 -9.31 -12.66
N PHE A 30 -27.16 -9.85 -11.98
CA PHE A 30 -25.80 -9.31 -12.00
C PHE A 30 -25.21 -9.60 -13.37
N ASN A 31 -25.67 -8.87 -14.39
CA ASN A 31 -24.88 -8.70 -15.60
C ASN A 31 -23.56 -8.10 -15.13
N ASN A 32 -22.54 -8.95 -14.99
CA ASN A 32 -21.14 -8.58 -14.93
C ASN A 32 -20.88 -7.76 -16.20
N GLY A 33 -21.12 -6.45 -16.12
CA GLY A 33 -20.63 -5.51 -17.12
C GLY A 33 -19.12 -5.67 -17.24
N PRO A 34 -18.52 -5.29 -18.38
CA PRO A 34 -17.07 -5.34 -18.52
C PRO A 34 -16.42 -4.58 -17.36
N PHE A 35 -15.31 -5.12 -16.86
CA PHE A 35 -14.50 -4.44 -15.84
C PHE A 35 -14.28 -2.99 -16.27
N GLN A 36 -14.63 -2.03 -15.42
CA GLN A 36 -14.42 -0.61 -15.72
C GLN A 36 -13.04 -0.21 -15.22
N PRO A 37 -12.11 0.18 -16.11
CA PRO A 37 -10.81 0.66 -15.70
C PRO A 37 -10.94 1.90 -14.81
N TYR A 38 -10.07 2.02 -13.82
CA TYR A 38 -10.01 3.19 -12.95
C TYR A 38 -8.57 3.68 -12.81
N SER A 39 -8.42 4.96 -12.49
CA SER A 39 -7.17 5.52 -12.00
C SER A 39 -7.47 6.63 -11.00
N PHE A 40 -6.66 6.70 -9.95
CA PHE A 40 -6.71 7.79 -8.98
C PHE A 40 -5.32 8.04 -8.40
N GLY A 41 -5.15 9.20 -7.79
CA GLY A 41 -3.97 9.50 -7.00
C GLY A 41 -4.10 10.81 -6.25
N TYR A 42 -3.19 11.00 -5.30
CA TYR A 42 -3.02 12.23 -4.56
C TYR A 42 -1.54 12.43 -4.20
N ASP A 43 -1.18 13.69 -3.95
CA ASP A 43 0.06 14.12 -3.32
C ASP A 43 -0.36 15.14 -2.26
N ALA A 44 0.01 14.89 -1.00
CA ALA A 44 -0.37 15.69 0.13
C ALA A 44 0.87 16.05 0.95
N ARG A 45 0.95 17.33 1.32
CA ARG A 45 2.06 17.91 2.09
C ARG A 45 1.48 18.76 3.21
N ASP A 46 2.06 18.67 4.39
CA ASP A 46 1.67 19.49 5.52
C ASP A 46 2.68 20.62 5.79
N GLU A 47 2.33 21.51 6.72
CA GLU A 47 3.16 22.64 7.13
C GLU A 47 4.39 22.22 7.96
N PHE A 48 4.42 20.96 8.42
CA PHE A 48 5.49 20.42 9.25
C PHE A 48 6.57 19.72 8.44
N GLY A 49 6.45 19.68 7.10
CA GLY A 49 7.43 19.07 6.20
C GLY A 49 7.21 17.57 5.98
N ASN A 50 6.06 17.03 6.38
CA ASN A 50 5.68 15.67 6.00
C ASN A 50 5.02 15.67 4.61
N SER A 51 5.25 14.61 3.85
CA SER A 51 4.60 14.37 2.56
C SER A 51 4.16 12.93 2.42
N HIS A 52 3.06 12.70 1.71
CA HIS A 52 2.57 11.37 1.37
C HIS A 52 1.88 11.41 0.01
N PHE A 53 1.96 10.30 -0.72
CA PHE A 53 1.35 10.18 -2.03
C PHE A 53 0.78 8.79 -2.25
N ARG A 54 -0.16 8.70 -3.19
CA ARG A 54 -0.58 7.45 -3.80
C ARG A 54 -0.92 7.68 -5.26
N LYS A 55 -0.59 6.70 -6.10
CA LYS A 55 -1.13 6.57 -7.45
C LYS A 55 -1.50 5.12 -7.68
N GLU A 56 -2.69 4.88 -8.22
CA GLU A 56 -3.16 3.54 -8.53
C GLU A 56 -3.98 3.56 -9.81
N GLN A 57 -3.90 2.46 -10.55
CA GLN A 57 -4.79 2.16 -11.64
C GLN A 57 -5.12 0.68 -11.64
N GLY A 58 -6.35 0.36 -12.02
CA GLY A 58 -6.83 -0.99 -12.17
C GLY A 58 -7.56 -1.18 -13.49
N ASP A 59 -7.35 -2.33 -14.09
CA ASP A 59 -8.05 -2.81 -15.28
C ASP A 59 -8.37 -4.31 -15.12
N ALA A 60 -8.91 -4.93 -16.18
CA ALA A 60 -9.27 -6.35 -16.15
C ALA A 60 -8.08 -7.29 -15.86
N GLY A 61 -6.84 -6.84 -16.09
CA GLY A 61 -5.61 -7.59 -15.84
C GLY A 61 -5.08 -7.46 -14.41
N GLY A 62 -5.62 -6.55 -13.61
CA GLY A 62 -5.25 -6.37 -12.20
C GLY A 62 -5.02 -4.92 -11.82
N VAL A 63 -4.39 -4.73 -10.67
CA VAL A 63 -4.10 -3.42 -10.07
C VAL A 63 -2.59 -3.19 -10.06
N ARG A 64 -2.17 -1.97 -10.37
CA ARG A 64 -0.80 -1.51 -10.18
C ARG A 64 -0.78 -0.13 -9.58
N GLY A 65 0.17 0.11 -8.68
CA GLY A 65 0.24 1.39 -8.00
C GLY A 65 1.54 1.59 -7.26
N SER A 66 1.63 2.78 -6.66
CA SER A 66 2.70 3.15 -5.77
C SER A 66 2.13 4.06 -4.68
N TYR A 67 2.57 3.85 -3.45
CA TYR A 67 2.33 4.80 -2.37
C TYR A 67 3.63 5.04 -1.60
N GLY A 68 3.70 6.18 -0.93
CA GLY A 68 4.83 6.46 -0.08
C GLY A 68 4.64 7.68 0.79
N TYR A 69 5.59 7.87 1.69
CA TYR A 69 5.67 9.05 2.53
C TYR A 69 7.13 9.42 2.80
N VAL A 70 7.32 10.68 3.17
CA VAL A 70 8.55 11.22 3.78
C VAL A 70 8.12 12.04 4.98
N ASP A 71 8.68 11.78 6.15
CA ASP A 71 8.45 12.62 7.33
C ASP A 71 9.45 13.78 7.42
N ARG A 72 9.22 14.71 8.35
CA ARG A 72 10.09 15.87 8.59
C ARG A 72 11.54 15.50 8.90
N GLN A 73 11.79 14.30 9.41
CA GLN A 73 13.12 13.79 9.76
C GLN A 73 13.80 13.09 8.57
N GLY A 74 13.13 13.00 7.41
CA GLY A 74 13.63 12.34 6.22
C GLY A 74 13.47 10.82 6.25
N LEU A 75 12.74 10.27 7.23
CA LEU A 75 12.32 8.87 7.18
C LEU A 75 11.30 8.70 6.07
N HIS A 76 11.49 7.67 5.26
CA HIS A 76 10.65 7.45 4.09
C HIS A 76 10.39 5.97 3.85
N ARG A 77 9.26 5.74 3.19
CA ARG A 77 8.91 4.47 2.57
C ARG A 77 8.28 4.74 1.22
N VAL A 78 8.68 3.97 0.22
CA VAL A 78 7.99 3.87 -1.08
C VAL A 78 7.69 2.41 -1.34
N VAL A 79 6.45 2.12 -1.72
CA VAL A 79 5.98 0.78 -2.06
C VAL A 79 5.42 0.81 -3.46
N ASP A 80 6.07 0.12 -4.38
CA ASP A 80 5.57 -0.17 -5.72
C ASP A 80 4.93 -1.55 -5.72
N TYR A 81 3.74 -1.72 -6.28
CA TYR A 81 3.00 -2.98 -6.21
C TYR A 81 2.19 -3.31 -7.45
N ILE A 82 2.00 -4.62 -7.65
CA ILE A 82 1.13 -5.22 -8.65
C ILE A 82 0.30 -6.31 -7.95
N ALA A 83 -1.01 -6.31 -8.22
CA ALA A 83 -1.92 -7.38 -7.81
C ALA A 83 -2.61 -7.93 -9.06
N ASN A 84 -2.32 -9.18 -9.41
CA ASN A 84 -2.89 -9.85 -10.58
C ASN A 84 -3.10 -11.34 -10.29
N ALA A 85 -3.31 -12.16 -11.34
CA ALA A 85 -3.50 -13.60 -11.20
C ALA A 85 -2.30 -14.33 -10.53
N ALA A 86 -1.10 -13.77 -10.56
CA ALA A 86 0.08 -14.30 -9.88
C ALA A 86 0.18 -13.89 -8.40
N GLY A 87 -0.85 -13.23 -7.86
CA GLY A 87 -0.91 -12.75 -6.48
C GLY A 87 -0.43 -11.30 -6.34
N PHE A 88 -0.14 -10.92 -5.09
CA PHE A 88 0.39 -9.61 -4.74
C PHE A 88 1.91 -9.64 -4.76
N GLN A 89 2.51 -8.70 -5.49
CA GLN A 89 3.95 -8.52 -5.61
C GLN A 89 4.27 -7.06 -5.29
N ALA A 90 5.29 -6.83 -4.47
CA ALA A 90 5.70 -5.47 -4.13
C ALA A 90 7.20 -5.29 -4.01
N SER A 91 7.68 -4.08 -4.25
CA SER A 91 9.02 -3.63 -3.90
C SER A 91 8.90 -2.48 -2.90
N VAL A 92 9.61 -2.60 -1.79
CA VAL A 92 9.64 -1.57 -0.74
C VAL A 92 11.02 -0.95 -0.69
N LYS A 93 11.10 0.37 -0.76
CA LYS A 93 12.31 1.16 -0.51
C LYS A 93 12.12 1.96 0.77
N THR A 94 13.00 1.79 1.75
CA THR A 94 12.86 2.44 3.06
C THR A 94 14.21 2.73 3.73
N ASN A 95 14.25 3.79 4.55
CA ASN A 95 15.35 4.06 5.49
C ASN A 95 14.89 4.02 6.97
N GLU A 96 13.75 3.39 7.24
CA GLU A 96 13.21 3.31 8.59
C GLU A 96 14.05 2.39 9.49
N PRO A 97 14.37 2.80 10.73
CA PRO A 97 15.10 1.96 11.68
C PRO A 97 14.48 0.57 11.86
N GLY A 98 15.31 -0.47 11.95
CA GLY A 98 14.87 -1.85 12.16
C GLY A 98 14.31 -2.53 10.90
N THR A 99 14.68 -2.05 9.71
CA THR A 99 14.39 -2.68 8.41
C THR A 99 15.63 -3.31 7.76
N ASP A 100 16.81 -3.14 8.36
CA ASP A 100 18.06 -3.80 7.99
C ASP A 100 18.00 -5.30 8.21
N GLY A 101 18.62 -6.05 7.31
CA GLY A 101 18.88 -7.49 7.49
C GLY A 101 17.63 -8.36 7.60
N LYS A 102 16.44 -7.82 7.35
CA LYS A 102 15.19 -8.60 7.34
C LYS A 102 15.05 -9.35 6.03
N GLU A 103 14.73 -10.64 6.13
CA GLU A 103 14.32 -11.43 4.97
C GLU A 103 13.08 -10.81 4.31
N ASN A 104 12.98 -11.01 3.00
CA ASN A 104 11.83 -10.61 2.21
C ASN A 104 10.56 -11.30 2.73
N PRO A 105 9.55 -10.55 3.22
CA PRO A 105 8.29 -11.16 3.65
C PRO A 105 7.48 -11.56 2.41
N ALA A 106 7.09 -12.84 2.33
CA ALA A 106 6.30 -13.37 1.21
C ALA A 106 6.90 -13.00 -0.16
N HIS A 107 6.12 -12.40 -1.07
CA HIS A 107 6.58 -11.96 -2.39
C HIS A 107 6.86 -10.44 -2.44
N VAL A 108 7.54 -9.93 -1.40
CA VAL A 108 7.94 -8.53 -1.29
C VAL A 108 9.46 -8.44 -1.38
N ASN A 109 9.97 -7.61 -2.29
CA ASN A 109 11.38 -7.26 -2.33
C ASN A 109 11.66 -6.05 -1.42
N MET A 110 12.41 -6.26 -0.34
CA MET A 110 12.79 -5.21 0.60
C MET A 110 14.16 -4.64 0.24
N ILE A 111 14.20 -3.33 -0.04
CA ILE A 111 15.42 -2.55 -0.26
C ILE A 111 15.51 -1.53 0.87
N SER A 112 16.24 -1.87 1.92
CA SER A 112 16.38 -1.02 3.10
C SER A 112 17.78 -0.42 3.23
N ASN A 113 17.83 0.85 3.63
CA ASN A 113 19.06 1.54 4.05
C ASN A 113 18.75 2.35 5.32
N PRO A 114 18.54 1.68 6.46
CA PRO A 114 18.02 2.31 7.66
C PRO A 114 18.99 3.33 8.25
N ILE A 115 18.43 4.41 8.80
CA ILE A 115 19.20 5.34 9.62
C ILE A 115 19.42 4.69 10.99
N HIS A 116 20.67 4.35 11.31
CA HIS A 116 21.05 3.91 12.64
C HIS A 116 21.25 5.14 13.52
N GLY A 117 20.48 5.25 14.61
CA GLY A 117 20.82 6.19 15.67
C GLY A 117 22.19 5.84 16.23
N VAL A 118 23.15 6.76 16.15
CA VAL A 118 24.39 6.65 16.92
C VAL A 118 24.00 6.81 18.38
N TRP A 119 23.83 5.69 19.09
CA TRP A 119 23.76 5.72 20.54
C TRP A 119 25.16 6.07 21.05
N GLY A 120 25.38 7.35 21.29
CA GLY A 120 26.48 7.86 22.11
C GLY A 120 26.03 7.96 23.56
#